data_AF-A0AAU3PQ23-F1
#
_entry.id   AF-A0AAU3PQ23-F1
#
_cell.length_a   1.000
_cell.length_b   1.000
_cell.length_c   1.000
_cell.angle_alpha   90.00
_cell.angle_beta   90.00
_cell.angle_gamma   90.00
#
_symmetry.space_group_name_H-M   'P 1'
#
loop_
_entity.id
_entity.type
_entity.pdbx_description
1 polymer ?
#
loop_
_entity_poly.entity_id
_entity_poly.type
_entity_poly.pdbx_seq_one_letter_code
_entity_poly.pdbx_strand_id
1 'polypeptide(L)' 'MDPADHAQAQVFLDLLKAQAYKLKRDLARAPRDSFTARELEYELRTVQRFISRLQDRFPAGPRPN' A
#
# COMPACT_ATOMS: atom_id res chain seq x y z
N MET A 1 -6.83 -21.58 0.62
CA MET A 1 -5.99 -20.58 1.31
C MET A 1 -6.46 -20.53 2.75
N ASP A 2 -5.56 -20.54 3.73
CA ASP A 2 -5.94 -20.59 5.14
C ASP A 2 -6.63 -19.26 5.56
N PRO A 3 -7.74 -19.29 6.32
CA PRO A 3 -8.31 -18.09 6.93
C PRO A 3 -7.30 -17.24 7.71
N ALA A 4 -6.31 -17.87 8.35
CA ALA A 4 -5.22 -17.19 9.04
C ALA A 4 -4.31 -16.42 8.07
N ASP A 5 -3.99 -17.00 6.91
CA ASP A 5 -3.22 -16.32 5.86
C ASP A 5 -3.98 -15.10 5.33
N HIS A 6 -5.30 -15.21 5.16
CA HIS A 6 -6.16 -14.09 4.77
C HIS A 6 -6.18 -12.97 5.82
N ALA A 7 -6.36 -13.32 7.09
CA ALA A 7 -6.35 -12.35 8.18
C ALA A 7 -5.00 -11.63 8.27
N GLN A 8 -3.90 -12.37 8.16
CA GLN A 8 -2.56 -11.81 8.15
C GLN A 8 -2.31 -10.91 6.93
N ALA A 9 -2.73 -11.34 5.73
CA ALA A 9 -2.64 -10.54 4.51
C ALA A 9 -3.45 -9.23 4.63
N GLN A 10 -4.62 -9.28 5.29
CA GLN A 10 -5.44 -8.10 5.54
C GLN A 10 -4.73 -7.09 6.46
N VAL A 11 -4.08 -7.57 7.54
CA VAL A 11 -3.27 -6.71 8.42
C VAL A 11 -2.13 -6.05 7.64
N PHE A 12 -1.39 -6.80 6.82
CA PHE A 12 -0.33 -6.22 5.99
C PHE A 12 -0.87 -5.20 4.98
N LEU A 13 -2.03 -5.48 4.39
CA LEU A 13 -2.69 -4.57 3.46
C LEU A 13 -3.04 -3.25 4.13
N ASP A 14 -3.54 -3.28 5.36
CA ASP A 14 -3.91 -2.08 6.11
C ASP A 14 -2.68 -1.26 6.52
N LEU A 15 -1.59 -1.93 6.93
CA LEU A 15 -0.30 -1.27 7.18
C LEU A 15 0.27 -0.61 5.93
N LEU A 16 0.24 -1.28 4.79
CA LEU A 16 0.72 -0.73 3.52
C LEU A 16 -0.12 0.46 3.06
N LYS A 17 -1.46 0.41 3.24
CA LYS A 17 -2.34 1.55 2.95
C LYS A 17 -2.02 2.74 3.84
N ALA A 18 -1.79 2.53 5.13
CA ALA A 18 -1.38 3.58 6.05
C ALA A 18 -0.03 4.20 5.64
N GLN A 19 0.94 3.37 5.24
CA GLN A 19 2.23 3.86 4.71
C GLN A 19 2.05 4.65 3.42
N ALA A 20 1.22 4.17 2.48
CA ALA A 20 0.93 4.89 1.24
C ALA A 20 0.28 6.25 1.51
N TYR A 21 -0.63 6.34 2.49
CA TYR A 21 -1.21 7.61 2.90
C TYR A 21 -0.16 8.57 3.49
N LYS A 22 0.72 8.06 4.35
CA LYS A 22 1.83 8.84 4.91
C LYS A 22 2.75 9.37 3.80
N LEU A 23 3.18 8.51 2.87
CA LEU A 23 4.04 8.89 1.75
C LEU A 23 3.40 9.96 0.87
N LYS A 24 2.10 9.86 0.58
CA LYS A 24 1.37 10.91 -0.16
C LYS A 24 1.38 12.25 0.58
N ARG A 25 1.20 12.23 1.91
CA ARG A 25 1.25 13.45 2.73
C ARG A 25 2.64 14.06 2.77
N ASP A 26 3.67 13.23 2.89
CA ASP A 26 5.06 13.67 2.94
C ASP A 26 5.49 14.21 1.56
N LEU A 27 5.06 13.57 0.46
CA LEU A 27 5.26 14.07 -0.90
C LEU A 27 4.59 15.43 -1.12
N ALA A 28 3.38 15.64 -0.62
CA ALA A 28 2.67 16.91 -0.72
C ALA A 28 3.40 18.06 0.03
N ARG A 29 4.28 17.73 0.99
CA ARG A 29 5.09 18.70 1.74
C ARG A 29 6.51 18.86 1.16
N ALA A 30 6.95 17.93 0.32
CA ALA A 30 8.29 17.97 -0.25
C ALA A 30 8.40 19.10 -1.29
N PRO A 31 9.57 19.77 -1.39
CA PRO A 31 9.83 20.69 -2.47
C PRO A 31 9.69 19.98 -3.82
N ARG A 32 8.97 20.61 -4.76
CA ARG A 32 8.81 20.08 -6.13
C ARG A 32 10.19 19.86 -6.76
N ASP A 33 10.33 18.78 -7.51
CA ASP A 33 11.55 18.39 -8.24
C ASP A 33 12.80 18.15 -7.38
N SER A 34 12.65 18.04 -6.05
CA SER A 34 13.73 17.65 -5.16
C SER A 34 14.05 16.14 -5.27
N PHE A 35 15.31 15.80 -4.97
CA PHE A 35 15.72 14.39 -4.82
C PHE A 35 14.82 13.65 -3.83
N THR A 36 14.49 14.28 -2.70
CA THR A 36 13.57 13.74 -1.69
C THR A 36 12.18 13.45 -2.25
N ALA A 37 11.62 14.33 -3.09
CA ALA A 37 10.32 14.07 -3.73
C ALA A 37 10.38 12.84 -4.65
N ARG A 38 11.47 12.68 -5.42
CA ARG A 38 11.67 11.51 -6.30
C ARG A 38 11.77 10.20 -5.52
N GLU A 39 12.50 10.20 -4.41
CA GLU A 39 12.60 9.03 -3.52
C GLU A 39 11.25 8.67 -2.91
N LEU A 40 10.49 9.66 -2.42
CA LEU A 40 9.14 9.45 -1.89
C LEU A 40 8.18 8.91 -2.95
N GLU A 41 8.26 9.40 -4.19
CA GLU A 41 7.49 8.84 -5.32
C GLU A 41 7.86 7.40 -5.62
N TYR A 42 9.16 7.08 -5.62
CA TYR A 42 9.65 5.73 -5.85
C TYR A 42 9.14 4.77 -4.78
N GLU A 43 9.23 5.16 -3.50
CA GLU A 43 8.72 4.37 -2.39
C GLU A 43 7.20 4.20 -2.50
N LEU A 44 6.45 5.27 -2.80
CA LEU A 44 5.01 5.21 -2.98
C LEU A 44 4.60 4.24 -4.09
N ARG A 45 5.27 4.29 -5.25
CA ARG A 45 5.01 3.34 -6.36
C ARG A 45 5.33 1.90 -5.97
N THR A 46 6.34 1.70 -5.12
CA THR A 46 6.72 0.38 -4.62
C THR A 46 5.67 -0.18 -3.66
N VAL A 47 5.24 0.63 -2.68
CA VAL A 47 4.16 0.26 -1.75
C VAL A 47 2.86 -0.04 -2.51
N GLN A 48 2.49 0.78 -3.49
CA GLN A 48 1.30 0.53 -4.33
C GLN A 48 1.39 -0.80 -5.08
N ARG A 49 2.56 -1.17 -5.60
CA ARG A 49 2.76 -2.47 -6.25
C ARG A 49 2.58 -3.64 -5.27
N PHE A 50 3.04 -3.50 -4.02
CA PHE A 50 2.82 -4.53 -3.00
C PHE A 50 1.35 -4.66 -2.61
N ILE A 51 0.64 -3.53 -2.48
CA ILE A 51 -0.81 -3.50 -2.24
C ILE A 51 -1.54 -4.28 -3.34
N SER A 52 -1.28 -3.95 -4.61
CA SER A 52 -1.93 -4.64 -5.75
C SER A 52 -1.64 -6.14 -5.73
N ARG A 53 -0.38 -6.54 -5.54
CA ARG A 53 0.00 -7.97 -5.47
C ARG A 53 -0.70 -8.71 -4.33
N LEU A 54 -0.85 -8.07 -3.16
CA LEU A 54 -1.54 -8.68 -2.04
C LEU A 54 -3.04 -8.79 -2.30
N GLN A 55 -3.66 -7.78 -2.90
CA GLN A 55 -5.09 -7.81 -3.25
C GLN A 55 -5.38 -8.87 -4.33
N ASP A 56 -4.49 -9.03 -5.32
CA ASP A 56 -4.63 -10.04 -6.37
C ASP A 56 -4.47 -11.46 -5.80
N ARG A 57 -3.53 -11.64 -4.86
CA ARG A 57 -3.25 -12.93 -4.23
C ARG A 57 -4.29 -13.30 -3.16
N PHE A 58 -4.81 -12.31 -2.44
CA PHE A 58 -5.78 -12.45 -1.35
C PHE A 58 -6.98 -11.53 -1.63
N PRO A 59 -7.83 -11.87 -2.61
CA PRO A 59 -9.01 -11.07 -2.89
C PRO A 59 -9.91 -11.04 -1.65
N ALA A 60 -10.51 -9.90 -1.37
CA ALA A 60 -11.63 -9.85 -0.45
C ALA A 60 -12.69 -10.82 -1.00
N GLY A 61 -13.03 -11.86 -0.22
CA GLY A 61 -14.01 -12.86 -0.61
C GLY A 61 -15.35 -12.23 -1.06
N PRO A 62 -16.26 -13.01 -1.66
CA PRO A 62 -17.51 -12.47 -2.19
C PRO A 62 -18.18 -11.59 -1.14
N ARG A 63 -18.43 -10.33 -1.49
CA ARG A 63 -19.20 -9.41 -0.65
C ARG A 63 -20.54 -10.13 -0.35
N PRO A 64 -20.97 -10.22 0.92
CA PRO A 64 -22.30 -10.75 1.20
C PRO A 64 -23.33 -9.87 0.48
N ASN A 65 -24.19 -10.50 -0.31
CA ASN A 65 -25.39 -9.90 -0.91
C ASN A 65 -26.38 -9.46 0.17
#